data_AF-A0A661LCQ8-F1
#
_entry.id   AF-A0A661LCQ8-F1
#
_cell.length_a   1.000
_cell.length_b   1.000
_cell.length_c   1.000
_cell.angle_alpha   90.00
_cell.angle_beta   90.00
_cell.angle_gamma   90.00
#
_symmetry.space_group_name_H-M   'P 1'
#
loop_
_entity.id
_entity.type
_entity.pdbx_description
1 polymer ?
#
loop_
_entity_poly.entity_id
_entity_poly.type
_entity_poly.pdbx_seq_one_letter_code
_entity_poly.pdbx_strand_id
1 'polypeptide(L)'
;MPMKRTAIPLCSILIFCVQFVFFGQIKAQVLESLKTKELIVLYPSEMEGAAREIASMFPQVKQQVENFFGWSLINRPTVLVARRARTGIRDVKEDLVVGYAVPKRHLIVIYYSKTKANPKNLMVTLKHELCHLIVQEHVAGVSIPRWFDEGISQVLSGVAGEVLVGREPNVSVLSRQVGGYISFRFLRETFPSERRRLLLAYAQSREFIRYLIDEFGKDAILRILNGMKSGIPAEEAIRQATGLTLQELEVKWRRRLEKGDTWLARLSYYLIRFRTSMTQKVQDIDDPTHDTHNLIPSRRYFVKGGIRWNKLLEKQPLNAI
;
A
#
# COMPACT_ATOMS: atom_id res chain seq x y z
N MET A 1 -63.58 -39.98 39.72
CA MET A 1 -62.73 -39.51 38.61
C MET A 1 -61.44 -38.95 39.18
N PRO A 2 -60.27 -39.59 38.99
CA PRO A 2 -59.01 -39.11 39.55
C PRO A 2 -58.21 -38.27 38.55
N MET A 3 -57.71 -37.13 39.03
CA MET A 3 -56.65 -36.33 38.41
C MET A 3 -55.34 -37.14 38.32
N LYS A 4 -54.79 -37.33 37.12
CA LYS A 4 -53.40 -37.76 36.94
C LYS A 4 -52.51 -36.55 36.66
N ARG A 5 -51.58 -36.29 37.58
CA ARG A 5 -50.49 -35.31 37.46
C ARG A 5 -49.49 -35.81 36.42
N THR A 6 -49.19 -34.99 35.40
CA THR A 6 -48.09 -35.23 34.45
C THR A 6 -46.78 -34.79 35.09
N ALA A 7 -45.90 -35.74 35.40
CA ALA A 7 -44.52 -35.46 35.77
C ALA A 7 -43.72 -35.11 34.51
N ILE A 8 -43.14 -33.91 34.47
CA ILE A 8 -42.17 -33.51 33.45
C ILE A 8 -40.83 -34.17 33.84
N PRO A 9 -40.13 -34.85 32.93
CA PRO A 9 -38.88 -35.52 33.27
C PRO A 9 -37.79 -34.48 33.55
N LEU A 10 -37.15 -34.58 34.73
CA LEU A 10 -36.03 -33.72 35.17
C LEU A 10 -34.82 -33.70 34.21
N CYS A 11 -34.77 -34.58 33.21
CA CYS A 11 -33.66 -34.68 32.27
C CYS A 11 -33.63 -33.53 31.23
N SER A 12 -34.76 -32.87 30.97
CA SER A 12 -34.84 -31.78 29.98
C SER A 12 -34.32 -30.43 30.50
N ILE A 13 -34.19 -30.26 31.82
CA ILE A 13 -33.70 -29.00 32.44
C ILE A 13 -32.16 -28.98 32.50
N LEU A 14 -31.52 -30.16 32.59
CA LEU A 14 -30.06 -30.24 32.66
C LEU A 14 -29.37 -29.98 31.31
N ILE A 15 -30.01 -30.30 30.19
CA ILE A 15 -29.46 -30.11 28.84
C ILE A 15 -29.50 -28.62 28.44
N PHE A 16 -30.46 -27.84 28.95
CA PHE A 16 -30.56 -26.41 28.66
C PHE A 16 -29.53 -25.57 29.44
N CYS A 17 -29.08 -26.04 30.61
CA CYS A 17 -28.07 -25.35 31.41
C CYS A 17 -26.63 -25.55 30.87
N VAL A 18 -26.36 -26.67 30.18
CA VAL A 18 -25.02 -26.94 29.61
C VAL A 18 -24.80 -26.22 28.28
N GLN A 19 -25.86 -25.88 27.53
CA GLN A 19 -25.72 -25.10 26.29
C GLN A 19 -25.49 -23.60 26.51
N PHE A 20 -25.71 -23.08 27.72
CA PHE A 20 -25.36 -21.69 28.04
C PHE A 20 -23.89 -21.48 28.42
N VAL A 21 -23.13 -22.56 28.67
CA VAL A 21 -21.70 -22.48 29.04
C VAL A 21 -20.79 -22.34 27.80
N PHE A 22 -21.31 -22.58 26.59
CA PHE A 22 -20.57 -22.43 25.33
C PHE A 22 -21.02 -21.24 24.48
N PHE A 23 -21.68 -20.24 25.07
CA PHE A 23 -21.62 -18.90 24.51
C PHE A 23 -20.22 -18.37 24.76
N GLY A 24 -19.34 -18.58 23.78
CA GLY A 24 -18.01 -17.98 23.76
C GLY A 24 -18.13 -16.53 24.19
N GLN A 25 -17.43 -16.16 25.26
CA GLN A 25 -17.40 -14.78 25.71
C GLN A 25 -16.90 -13.93 24.55
N ILE A 26 -17.81 -13.27 23.83
CA ILE A 26 -17.48 -12.09 23.06
C ILE A 26 -17.13 -11.07 24.13
N LYS A 27 -15.88 -11.08 24.57
CA LYS A 27 -15.34 -9.99 25.39
C LYS A 27 -15.42 -8.76 24.49
N ALA A 28 -16.42 -7.92 24.71
CA ALA A 28 -16.37 -6.54 24.27
C ALA A 28 -15.04 -6.00 24.80
N GLN A 29 -14.08 -5.77 23.90
CA GLN A 29 -12.77 -5.28 24.29
C GLN A 29 -12.98 -3.85 24.77
N VAL A 30 -12.99 -3.66 26.09
CA VAL A 30 -13.10 -2.34 26.69
C VAL A 30 -11.84 -1.58 26.31
N LEU A 31 -12.01 -0.51 25.54
CA LEU A 31 -10.91 0.42 25.26
C LEU A 31 -10.81 1.40 26.41
N GLU A 32 -9.61 1.53 26.94
CA GLU A 32 -9.24 2.60 27.86
C GLU A 32 -8.84 3.86 27.09
N SER A 33 -8.81 4.99 27.78
CA SER A 33 -8.44 6.28 27.19
C SER A 33 -7.39 7.01 28.02
N LEU A 34 -6.30 7.42 27.37
CA LEU A 34 -5.30 8.34 27.90
C LEU A 34 -5.50 9.69 27.21
N LYS A 35 -5.87 10.71 27.98
CA LYS A 35 -6.17 12.05 27.45
C LYS A 35 -5.04 13.00 27.80
N THR A 36 -4.55 13.74 26.82
CA THR A 36 -3.63 14.87 27.02
C THR A 36 -4.28 16.16 26.51
N LYS A 37 -3.57 17.28 26.62
CA LYS A 37 -3.97 18.54 25.99
C LYS A 37 -4.02 18.41 24.46
N GLU A 38 -3.13 17.61 23.88
CA GLU A 38 -2.88 17.57 22.44
C GLU A 38 -3.53 16.42 21.70
N LEU A 39 -3.86 15.31 22.38
CA LEU A 39 -4.48 14.14 21.75
C LEU A 39 -5.28 13.30 22.76
N ILE A 40 -6.10 12.41 22.22
CA ILE A 40 -6.71 11.29 22.97
C ILE A 40 -6.10 10.00 22.43
N VAL A 41 -5.62 9.11 23.29
CA VAL A 41 -5.19 7.76 22.89
C VAL A 41 -6.20 6.75 23.39
N LEU A 42 -6.79 5.97 22.49
CA LEU A 42 -7.67 4.84 22.82
C LEU A 42 -6.89 3.54 22.66
N TYR A 43 -6.91 2.67 23.65
CA TYR A 43 -6.09 1.47 23.67
C TYR A 43 -6.74 0.34 24.47
N PRO A 44 -6.50 -0.94 24.11
CA PRO A 44 -6.81 -2.07 24.98
C PRO A 44 -5.97 -2.03 26.27
N SER A 45 -6.52 -2.45 27.42
CA SER A 45 -5.82 -2.42 28.73
C SER A 45 -4.40 -2.98 28.70
N GLU A 46 -4.14 -4.03 27.91
CA GLU A 46 -2.81 -4.63 27.77
C GLU A 46 -1.79 -3.79 26.99
N MET A 47 -2.20 -2.68 26.38
CA MET A 47 -1.39 -1.81 25.53
C MET A 47 -1.17 -0.42 26.15
N GLU A 48 -1.32 -0.27 27.46
CA GLU A 48 -1.09 1.00 28.15
C GLU A 48 0.32 1.57 27.88
N GLY A 49 1.34 0.71 27.83
CA GLY A 49 2.71 1.12 27.49
C GLY A 49 2.81 1.78 26.12
N ALA A 50 2.15 1.22 25.10
CA ALA A 50 2.10 1.80 23.76
C ALA A 50 1.36 3.15 23.76
N ALA A 51 0.28 3.26 24.53
CA ALA A 51 -0.48 4.50 24.63
C ALA A 51 0.34 5.63 25.27
N ARG A 52 1.08 5.31 26.34
CA ARG A 52 2.00 6.25 27.00
C ARG A 52 3.13 6.67 26.07
N GLU A 53 3.67 5.75 25.27
CA GLU A 53 4.71 6.04 24.29
C GLU A 53 4.23 6.98 23.17
N ILE A 54 3.04 6.72 22.62
CA ILE A 54 2.41 7.62 21.64
C ILE A 54 2.18 9.00 22.25
N ALA A 55 1.61 9.07 23.45
CA ALA A 55 1.32 10.33 24.12
C ALA A 55 2.59 11.14 24.42
N SER A 56 3.70 10.49 24.75
CA SER A 56 4.97 11.18 25.05
C SER A 56 5.66 11.74 23.81
N MET A 57 5.60 11.04 22.67
CA MET A 57 6.24 11.50 21.43
C MET A 57 5.38 12.46 20.60
N PHE A 58 4.06 12.45 20.79
CA PHE A 58 3.12 13.22 19.96
C PHE A 58 3.45 14.72 19.88
N PRO A 59 3.82 15.44 20.96
CA PRO A 59 4.12 16.87 20.86
C PRO A 59 5.29 17.18 19.93
N GLN A 60 6.34 16.37 19.97
CA GLN A 60 7.48 16.50 19.06
C GLN A 60 7.07 16.20 17.62
N VAL A 61 6.31 15.13 17.40
CA VAL A 61 5.81 14.76 16.06
C VAL A 61 4.95 15.88 15.49
N LYS A 62 3.98 16.36 16.28
CA LYS A 62 3.11 17.48 15.93
C LYS A 62 3.92 18.70 15.51
N GLN A 63 4.86 19.15 16.35
CA GLN A 63 5.70 20.30 16.04
C GLN A 63 6.47 20.12 14.72
N GLN A 64 7.03 18.94 14.45
CA GLN A 64 7.74 18.67 13.20
C GLN A 64 6.83 18.75 11.97
N VAL A 65 5.60 18.24 12.07
CA VAL A 65 4.62 18.27 10.97
C VAL A 65 4.12 19.70 10.76
N GLU A 66 3.75 20.41 11.82
CA GLU A 66 3.30 21.81 11.76
C GLU A 66 4.38 22.73 11.17
N ASN A 67 5.64 22.58 11.60
CA ASN A 67 6.77 23.34 11.05
C ASN A 67 7.02 23.05 9.56
N PHE A 68 6.74 21.83 9.10
CA PHE A 68 6.90 21.52 7.69
C PHE A 68 5.86 22.27 6.85
N PHE A 69 4.59 22.21 7.24
CA PHE A 69 3.47 22.79 6.49
C PHE A 69 3.27 24.29 6.73
N GLY A 70 3.73 24.83 7.85
CA GLY A 70 3.38 26.18 8.31
C GLY A 70 1.92 26.28 8.77
N TRP A 71 1.29 25.15 9.09
CA TRP A 71 -0.11 25.05 9.52
C TRP A 71 -0.18 24.40 10.89
N SER A 72 -1.09 24.86 11.72
CA SER A 72 -1.37 24.26 13.03
C SER A 72 -2.51 23.25 12.91
N LEU A 73 -2.41 22.13 13.61
CA LEU A 73 -3.49 21.17 13.72
C LEU A 73 -4.71 21.85 14.39
N ILE A 74 -5.86 21.84 13.71
CA ILE A 74 -7.06 22.58 14.14
C ILE A 74 -7.79 21.77 15.20
N ASN A 75 -7.94 20.46 14.96
CA ASN A 75 -8.70 19.58 15.82
C ASN A 75 -7.81 18.66 16.65
N ARG A 76 -8.19 18.40 17.90
CA ARG A 76 -7.50 17.43 18.75
C ARG A 76 -7.74 16.01 18.20
N PRO A 77 -6.70 15.30 17.73
CA PRO A 77 -6.89 13.99 17.14
C PRO A 77 -7.05 12.91 18.21
N THR A 78 -7.65 11.81 17.79
CA THR A 78 -7.71 10.55 18.53
C THR A 78 -6.77 9.55 17.87
N VAL A 79 -5.91 8.89 18.63
CA VAL A 79 -5.07 7.79 18.16
C VAL A 79 -5.59 6.49 18.76
N LEU A 80 -6.05 5.57 17.92
CA LEU A 80 -6.47 4.23 18.30
C LEU A 80 -5.30 3.26 18.15
N VAL A 81 -4.87 2.66 19.26
CA VAL A 81 -3.90 1.57 19.28
C VAL A 81 -4.63 0.28 18.96
N ALA A 82 -4.53 -0.18 17.72
CA ALA A 82 -5.23 -1.35 17.23
C ALA A 82 -4.37 -2.62 17.34
N ARG A 83 -5.04 -3.73 17.67
CA ARG A 83 -4.49 -5.07 17.43
C ARG A 83 -4.68 -5.41 15.96
N ARG A 84 -3.79 -6.25 15.42
CA ARG A 84 -4.00 -6.87 14.11
C ARG A 84 -5.33 -7.63 14.13
N ALA A 85 -6.23 -7.31 13.21
CA ALA A 85 -7.37 -8.18 12.95
C ALA A 85 -6.82 -9.53 12.46
N ARG A 86 -7.12 -10.61 13.17
CA ARG A 86 -6.85 -11.98 12.71
C ARG A 86 -7.96 -12.43 11.75
N THR A 87 -8.33 -11.58 10.79
CA THR A 87 -9.23 -11.95 9.72
C THR A 87 -8.46 -12.87 8.77
N GLY A 88 -8.94 -14.10 8.55
CA GLY A 88 -8.29 -15.10 7.70
C GLY A 88 -8.22 -14.73 6.21
N ILE A 89 -8.70 -13.54 5.84
CA ILE A 89 -8.64 -12.97 4.49
C ILE A 89 -7.44 -12.02 4.48
N ARG A 90 -6.36 -12.42 3.80
CA ARG A 90 -5.18 -11.56 3.60
C ARG A 90 -5.46 -10.54 2.50
N ASP A 91 -5.92 -9.35 2.85
CA ASP A 91 -5.82 -8.21 1.94
C ASP A 91 -4.36 -7.74 1.90
N VAL A 92 -3.80 -7.62 0.69
CA VAL A 92 -2.45 -7.12 0.43
C VAL A 92 -2.26 -5.73 1.05
N LYS A 93 -3.30 -4.89 1.01
CA LYS A 93 -3.28 -3.55 1.60
C LYS A 93 -3.16 -3.65 3.12
N GLU A 94 -3.92 -4.53 3.75
CA GLU A 94 -3.88 -4.75 5.20
C GLU A 94 -2.53 -5.30 5.67
N ASP A 95 -1.78 -6.05 4.86
CA ASP A 95 -0.45 -6.54 5.24
C ASP A 95 0.62 -5.43 5.24
N LEU A 96 0.54 -4.49 4.30
CA LEU A 96 1.52 -3.41 4.14
C LEU A 96 1.29 -2.22 5.09
N VAL A 97 0.03 -1.93 5.42
CA VAL A 97 -0.38 -0.76 6.21
C VAL A 97 0.00 -0.94 7.69
N VAL A 98 0.84 -0.04 8.23
CA VAL A 98 1.26 0.00 9.65
C VAL A 98 0.35 0.88 10.49
N GLY A 99 -0.29 1.86 9.87
CA GLY A 99 -1.34 2.70 10.43
C GLY A 99 -2.15 3.33 9.30
N TYR A 100 -3.27 3.97 9.62
CA TYR A 100 -4.02 4.78 8.67
C TYR A 100 -4.76 5.91 9.36
N ALA A 101 -4.89 7.04 8.67
CA ALA A 101 -5.68 8.18 9.10
C ALA A 101 -7.12 8.10 8.57
N VAL A 102 -8.06 8.58 9.37
CA VAL A 102 -9.45 8.87 8.99
C VAL A 102 -9.70 10.36 9.27
N PRO A 103 -9.33 11.25 8.34
CA PRO A 103 -9.32 12.70 8.57
C PRO A 103 -10.65 13.28 9.02
N LYS A 104 -11.76 12.84 8.41
CA LYS A 104 -13.13 13.27 8.77
C LYS A 104 -13.50 13.00 10.24
N ARG A 105 -12.77 12.12 10.93
CA ARG A 105 -12.98 11.77 12.34
C ARG A 105 -11.83 12.24 13.23
N HIS A 106 -10.84 12.93 12.67
CA HIS A 106 -9.57 13.27 13.33
C HIS A 106 -8.95 12.05 14.02
N LEU A 107 -9.05 10.89 13.37
CA LEU A 107 -8.66 9.60 13.94
C LEU A 107 -7.42 9.08 13.21
N ILE A 108 -6.44 8.63 13.96
CA ILE A 108 -5.31 7.84 13.49
C ILE A 108 -5.44 6.44 14.09
N VAL A 109 -5.31 5.41 13.28
CA VAL A 109 -5.27 4.02 13.74
C VAL A 109 -3.86 3.50 13.56
N ILE A 110 -3.24 2.97 14.61
CA ILE A 110 -1.87 2.42 14.57
C ILE A 110 -1.91 0.96 14.98
N TYR A 111 -1.40 0.08 14.11
CA TYR A 111 -1.13 -1.31 14.46
C TYR A 111 0.21 -1.41 15.17
N TYR A 112 0.24 -1.14 16.47
CA TYR A 112 1.47 -1.01 17.25
C TYR A 112 2.42 -2.21 17.11
N SER A 113 1.92 -3.44 16.99
CA SER A 113 2.77 -4.61 16.78
C SER A 113 3.56 -4.57 15.46
N LYS A 114 3.06 -3.90 14.43
CA LYS A 114 3.74 -3.76 13.12
C LYS A 114 4.88 -2.76 13.13
N THR A 115 4.93 -1.85 14.11
CA THR A 115 6.09 -0.98 14.31
C THR A 115 7.28 -1.77 14.89
N LYS A 116 7.09 -3.06 15.19
CA LYS A 116 8.02 -3.93 15.93
C LYS A 116 8.27 -3.45 17.35
N ALA A 117 7.34 -2.68 17.91
CA ALA A 117 7.51 -1.97 19.18
C ALA A 117 8.82 -1.16 19.22
N ASN A 118 9.18 -0.56 18.08
CA ASN A 118 10.36 0.27 17.96
C ASN A 118 9.95 1.76 17.95
N PRO A 119 10.46 2.59 18.88
CA PRO A 119 10.07 3.98 19.00
C PRO A 119 10.29 4.80 17.71
N LYS A 120 11.37 4.53 16.97
CA LYS A 120 11.67 5.25 15.71
C LYS A 120 10.63 4.92 14.65
N ASN A 121 10.27 3.65 14.53
CA ASN A 121 9.24 3.19 13.60
C ASN A 121 7.85 3.75 13.95
N LEU A 122 7.51 3.78 15.24
CA LEU A 122 6.26 4.36 15.71
C LEU A 122 6.20 5.87 15.43
N MET A 123 7.26 6.61 15.76
CA MET A 123 7.36 8.04 15.48
C MET A 123 7.20 8.33 13.99
N VAL A 124 7.85 7.52 13.16
CA VAL A 124 7.75 7.56 11.71
C VAL A 124 6.30 7.37 11.23
N THR A 125 5.63 6.31 11.68
CA THR A 125 4.22 6.03 11.30
C THR A 125 3.31 7.15 11.79
N LEU A 126 3.43 7.57 13.05
CA LEU A 126 2.62 8.64 13.62
C LEU A 126 2.79 9.95 12.86
N LYS A 127 4.03 10.27 12.45
CA LYS A 127 4.33 11.44 11.63
C LYS A 127 3.68 11.36 10.26
N HIS A 128 3.73 10.21 9.60
CA HIS A 128 3.05 9.96 8.33
C HIS A 128 1.54 10.16 8.45
N GLU A 129 0.88 9.50 9.40
CA GLU A 129 -0.58 9.61 9.57
C GLU A 129 -1.04 11.02 9.97
N LEU A 130 -0.23 11.74 10.74
CA LEU A 130 -0.53 13.12 11.11
C LEU A 130 -0.43 14.08 9.92
N CYS A 131 0.38 13.78 8.90
CA CYS A 131 0.43 14.56 7.66
C CYS A 131 -0.95 14.55 6.97
N HIS A 132 -1.54 13.36 6.83
CA HIS A 132 -2.87 13.22 6.23
C HIS A 132 -3.92 14.04 6.97
N LEU A 133 -3.90 14.01 8.31
CA LEU A 133 -4.82 14.83 9.11
C LEU A 133 -4.64 16.32 8.85
N ILE A 134 -3.41 16.84 8.98
CA ILE A 134 -3.14 18.28 8.81
C ILE A 134 -3.52 18.75 7.40
N VAL A 135 -3.15 17.99 6.38
CA VAL A 135 -3.43 18.35 4.98
C VAL A 135 -4.93 18.38 4.71
N GLN A 136 -5.67 17.35 5.13
CA GLN A 136 -7.11 17.24 4.88
C GLN A 136 -7.95 18.19 5.74
N GLU A 137 -7.48 18.56 6.95
CA GLU A 137 -8.13 19.60 7.77
C GLU A 137 -8.09 20.97 7.09
N HIS A 138 -7.00 21.29 6.37
CA HIS A 138 -6.82 22.59 5.74
C HIS A 138 -7.32 22.65 4.30
N VAL A 139 -7.29 21.53 3.57
CA VAL A 139 -7.67 21.45 2.17
C VAL A 139 -9.01 20.70 2.05
N ALA A 140 -10.10 21.41 2.39
CA ALA A 140 -11.45 20.83 2.38
C ALA A 140 -12.23 21.09 1.08
N GLY A 141 -11.85 22.11 0.30
CA GLY A 141 -12.63 22.59 -0.85
C GLY A 141 -12.35 21.87 -2.18
N VAL A 142 -11.28 21.09 -2.26
CA VAL A 142 -10.87 20.39 -3.48
C VAL A 142 -10.36 18.98 -3.17
N SER A 143 -10.44 18.08 -4.15
CA SER A 143 -9.85 16.75 -4.03
C SER A 143 -8.32 16.82 -4.11
N ILE A 144 -7.67 16.22 -3.12
CA ILE A 144 -6.22 16.08 -3.06
C ILE A 144 -5.84 14.78 -3.77
N PRO A 145 -5.01 14.82 -4.82
CA PRO A 145 -4.58 13.60 -5.50
C PRO A 145 -3.88 12.67 -4.52
N ARG A 146 -4.28 11.39 -4.50
CA ARG A 146 -3.74 10.40 -3.59
C ARG A 146 -2.22 10.30 -3.68
N TRP A 147 -1.65 10.28 -4.88
CA TRP A 147 -0.20 10.29 -5.05
C TRP A 147 0.50 11.50 -4.40
N PHE A 148 -0.16 12.65 -4.32
CA PHE A 148 0.43 13.86 -3.74
C PHE A 148 0.41 13.78 -2.21
N ASP A 149 -0.73 13.39 -1.64
CA ASP A 149 -0.92 13.21 -0.19
C ASP A 149 0.02 12.12 0.37
N GLU A 150 0.05 10.95 -0.28
CA GLU A 150 0.93 9.84 0.07
C GLU A 150 2.41 10.19 -0.13
N GLY A 151 2.73 10.91 -1.20
CA GLY A 151 4.11 11.33 -1.50
C GLY A 151 4.68 12.30 -0.47
N ILE A 152 3.91 13.32 -0.08
CA ILE A 152 4.33 14.30 0.94
C ILE A 152 4.48 13.61 2.28
N SER A 153 3.51 12.79 2.67
CA SER A 153 3.52 12.08 3.95
C SER A 153 4.75 11.17 4.07
N GLN A 154 5.14 10.46 3.01
CA GLN A 154 6.38 9.67 2.95
C GLN A 154 7.65 10.53 3.04
N VAL A 155 7.72 11.64 2.30
CA VAL A 155 8.91 12.52 2.31
C VAL A 155 9.11 13.15 3.70
N LEU A 156 8.03 13.65 4.30
CA LEU A 156 8.06 14.35 5.58
C LEU A 156 8.38 13.39 6.74
N SER A 157 7.76 12.21 6.75
CA SER A 157 8.00 11.18 7.75
C SER A 157 9.42 10.60 7.68
N GLY A 158 10.17 10.88 6.60
CA GLY A 158 11.51 10.35 6.36
C GLY A 158 11.47 8.91 5.86
N VAL A 159 10.31 8.45 5.38
CA VAL A 159 10.08 7.06 5.03
C VAL A 159 10.35 6.80 3.56
N ALA A 160 11.22 5.81 3.39
CA ALA A 160 11.28 4.84 2.32
C ALA A 160 9.96 4.15 1.92
N GLY A 161 8.78 4.80 1.90
CA GLY A 161 7.48 4.13 1.68
C GLY A 161 6.95 3.35 2.88
N GLU A 162 5.63 3.39 3.07
CA GLU A 162 4.83 2.96 4.23
C GLU A 162 5.07 1.53 4.76
N VAL A 163 6.05 0.81 4.22
CA VAL A 163 6.44 -0.50 4.66
C VAL A 163 7.72 -0.36 5.47
N LEU A 164 7.64 -0.59 6.78
CA LEU A 164 8.80 -0.89 7.64
C LEU A 164 9.45 -2.26 7.29
N VAL A 165 9.48 -2.59 6.00
CA VAL A 165 10.24 -3.67 5.38
C VAL A 165 11.37 -2.97 4.64
N GLY A 166 12.59 -3.26 5.08
CA GLY A 166 13.80 -2.57 4.66
C GLY A 166 13.92 -2.38 3.15
N ARG A 167 14.53 -1.24 2.78
CA ARG A 167 15.00 -0.91 1.44
C ARG A 167 14.00 -1.30 0.36
N GLU A 168 12.91 -0.55 0.22
CA GLU A 168 12.08 -0.66 -0.98
C GLU A 168 12.96 -0.59 -2.24
N PRO A 169 12.72 -1.45 -3.24
CA PRO A 169 13.48 -1.41 -4.47
C PRO A 169 13.34 -0.02 -5.11
N ASN A 170 14.41 0.45 -5.73
CA ASN A 170 14.42 1.69 -6.51
C ASN A 170 13.18 1.74 -7.44
N VAL A 171 12.54 2.90 -7.55
CA VAL A 171 11.33 3.09 -8.37
C VAL A 171 11.48 2.58 -9.81
N SER A 172 12.68 2.70 -10.39
CA SER A 172 13.01 2.17 -11.72
C SER A 172 13.06 0.64 -11.76
N VAL A 173 13.47 -0.02 -10.67
CA VAL A 173 13.43 -1.48 -10.55
C VAL A 173 12.00 -1.97 -10.46
N LEU A 174 11.17 -1.33 -9.62
CA LEU A 174 9.75 -1.66 -9.50
C LEU A 174 9.01 -1.44 -10.83
N SER A 175 9.26 -0.33 -11.52
CA SER A 175 8.62 -0.03 -12.80
C SER A 175 8.95 -1.10 -13.85
N ARG A 176 10.21 -1.55 -13.94
CA ARG A 176 10.60 -2.68 -14.82
C ARG A 176 9.87 -3.98 -14.48
N GLN A 177 9.65 -4.26 -13.21
CA GLN A 177 8.98 -5.49 -12.78
C GLN A 177 7.48 -5.53 -13.11
N VAL A 178 6.82 -4.37 -13.21
CA VAL A 178 5.37 -4.28 -13.47
C VAL A 178 5.01 -3.78 -14.88
N GLY A 179 6.02 -3.51 -15.72
CA GLY A 179 5.83 -3.16 -17.13
C GLY A 179 5.82 -1.66 -17.45
N GLY A 180 6.30 -0.81 -16.55
CA GLY A 180 6.45 0.63 -16.76
C GLY A 180 5.97 1.48 -15.58
N TYR A 181 6.14 2.79 -15.70
CA TYR A 181 5.62 3.74 -14.71
C TYR A 181 4.11 3.97 -14.90
N ILE A 182 3.39 4.06 -13.78
CA ILE A 182 1.96 4.38 -13.74
C ILE A 182 1.80 5.89 -13.95
N SER A 183 0.90 6.33 -14.83
CA SER A 183 0.61 7.76 -14.96
C SER A 183 -0.04 8.34 -13.71
N PHE A 184 0.36 9.54 -13.29
CA PHE A 184 -0.16 10.18 -12.08
C PHE A 184 -1.66 10.47 -12.15
N ARG A 185 -2.23 10.61 -13.35
CA ARG A 185 -3.68 10.71 -13.54
C ARG A 185 -4.41 9.47 -13.01
N PHE A 186 -3.83 8.28 -13.17
CA PHE A 186 -4.40 7.03 -12.65
C PHE A 186 -4.14 6.82 -11.15
N LEU A 187 -3.26 7.62 -10.54
CA LEU A 187 -2.97 7.59 -9.11
C LEU A 187 -3.67 8.74 -8.34
N ARG A 188 -4.59 9.45 -9.01
CA ARG A 188 -5.29 10.60 -8.44
C ARG A 188 -6.31 10.22 -7.38
N GLU A 189 -7.14 9.21 -7.63
CA GLU A 189 -8.24 8.84 -6.73
C GLU A 189 -7.89 7.61 -5.88
N THR A 190 -7.30 6.58 -6.49
CA THR A 190 -6.99 5.31 -5.83
C THR A 190 -5.64 4.77 -6.28
N PHE A 191 -5.08 3.85 -5.48
CA PHE A 191 -3.90 3.08 -5.90
C PHE A 191 -4.33 1.68 -6.34
N PRO A 192 -3.53 1.02 -7.20
CA PRO A 192 -3.78 -0.36 -7.61
C PRO A 192 -3.84 -1.32 -6.42
N SER A 193 -4.67 -2.36 -6.50
CA SER A 193 -4.76 -3.40 -5.46
C SER A 193 -3.68 -4.47 -5.59
N GLU A 194 -3.14 -4.69 -6.80
CA GLU A 194 -2.04 -5.64 -7.03
C GLU A 194 -0.78 -5.17 -6.30
N ARG A 195 -0.16 -6.09 -5.54
CA ARG A 195 0.91 -5.77 -4.59
C ARG A 195 2.07 -5.00 -5.19
N ARG A 196 2.63 -5.44 -6.33
CA ARG A 196 3.81 -4.80 -6.91
C ARG A 196 3.47 -3.42 -7.48
N ARG A 197 2.30 -3.28 -8.11
CA ARG A 197 1.79 -1.99 -8.60
C ARG A 197 1.45 -1.04 -7.45
N LEU A 198 0.95 -1.55 -6.33
CA LEU A 198 0.73 -0.76 -5.12
C LEU A 198 2.05 -0.22 -4.56
N LEU A 199 3.07 -1.08 -4.40
CA LEU A 199 4.41 -0.66 -4.00
C LEU A 199 5.00 0.36 -4.97
N LEU A 200 4.83 0.15 -6.29
CA LEU A 200 5.25 1.13 -7.28
C LEU A 200 4.50 2.46 -7.11
N ALA A 201 3.19 2.46 -6.88
CA ALA A 201 2.41 3.68 -6.70
C ALA A 201 2.95 4.53 -5.53
N TYR A 202 3.22 3.90 -4.38
CA TYR A 202 3.85 4.57 -3.24
C TYR A 202 5.25 5.10 -3.57
N ALA A 203 6.11 4.26 -4.16
CA ALA A 203 7.46 4.64 -4.54
C ALA A 203 7.48 5.80 -5.55
N GLN A 204 6.64 5.75 -6.59
CA GLN A 204 6.51 6.83 -7.58
C GLN A 204 6.05 8.14 -6.94
N SER A 205 5.05 8.06 -6.06
CA SER A 205 4.51 9.22 -5.34
C SER A 205 5.61 9.94 -4.55
N ARG A 206 6.38 9.18 -3.77
CA ARG A 206 7.51 9.71 -2.98
C ARG A 206 8.61 10.30 -3.86
N GLU A 207 9.08 9.55 -4.86
CA GLU A 207 10.17 10.01 -5.73
C GLU A 207 9.77 11.22 -6.56
N PHE A 208 8.49 11.35 -6.92
CA PHE A 208 8.01 12.52 -7.64
C PHE A 208 7.90 13.76 -6.75
N ILE A 209 7.45 13.63 -5.50
CA ILE A 209 7.52 14.75 -4.54
C ILE A 209 8.97 15.16 -4.27
N ARG A 210 9.90 14.21 -4.14
CA ARG A 210 11.34 14.52 -4.04
C ARG A 210 11.83 15.28 -5.25
N TYR A 211 11.48 14.83 -6.46
CA TYR A 211 11.80 15.54 -7.69
C TYR A 211 11.27 16.98 -7.70
N LEU A 212 10.01 17.20 -7.28
CA LEU A 212 9.45 18.55 -7.20
C LEU A 212 10.21 19.44 -6.19
N ILE A 213 10.59 18.88 -5.04
CA ILE A 213 11.39 19.59 -4.04
C ILE A 213 12.79 19.91 -4.59
N ASP A 214 13.44 18.97 -5.26
CA ASP A 214 14.79 19.15 -5.82
C ASP A 214 14.81 20.23 -6.91
N GLU A 215 13.79 20.28 -7.77
CA GLU A 215 13.75 21.19 -8.92
C GLU A 215 13.15 22.57 -8.58
N PHE A 216 12.13 22.61 -7.72
CA PHE A 216 11.34 23.83 -7.46
C PHE A 216 11.39 24.29 -6.01
N GLY A 217 12.08 23.55 -5.14
CA GLY A 217 12.17 23.82 -3.71
C GLY A 217 10.95 23.36 -2.92
N LYS A 218 11.13 23.26 -1.60
CA LYS A 218 10.03 22.95 -0.66
C LYS A 218 8.88 23.96 -0.77
N ASP A 219 9.19 25.24 -1.02
CA ASP A 219 8.17 26.29 -1.13
C ASP A 219 7.19 26.06 -2.28
N ALA A 220 7.59 25.36 -3.35
CA ALA A 220 6.66 24.99 -4.41
C ALA A 220 5.57 24.04 -3.89
N ILE A 221 5.92 23.05 -3.06
CA ILE A 221 4.95 22.15 -2.42
C ILE A 221 3.97 22.94 -1.54
N LEU A 222 4.49 23.90 -0.77
CA LEU A 222 3.67 24.77 0.08
C LEU A 222 2.75 25.68 -0.75
N ARG A 223 3.22 26.22 -1.88
CA ARG A 223 2.38 27.00 -2.80
C ARG A 223 1.26 26.15 -3.40
N ILE A 224 1.54 24.90 -3.80
CA ILE A 224 0.51 23.97 -4.30
C ILE A 224 -0.55 23.73 -3.22
N LEU A 225 -0.13 23.39 -2.01
CA LEU A 225 -1.00 23.15 -0.86
C LEU A 225 -1.85 24.37 -0.50
N ASN A 226 -1.27 25.56 -0.46
CA ASN A 226 -2.00 26.81 -0.18
C ASN A 226 -2.96 27.20 -1.31
N GLY A 227 -2.61 26.91 -2.57
CA GLY A 227 -3.52 27.05 -3.70
C GLY A 227 -4.74 26.15 -3.54
N MET A 228 -4.52 24.87 -3.23
CA MET A 228 -5.61 23.91 -2.98
C MET A 228 -6.46 24.29 -1.76
N LYS A 229 -5.84 24.75 -0.67
CA LYS A 229 -6.53 25.32 0.49
C LYS A 229 -7.47 26.46 0.10
N SER A 230 -7.09 27.25 -0.90
CA SER A 230 -7.88 28.37 -1.43
C SER A 230 -8.93 27.96 -2.47
N GLY A 231 -9.14 26.66 -2.69
CA GLY A 231 -10.14 26.14 -3.64
C GLY A 231 -9.62 25.91 -5.06
N ILE A 232 -8.33 26.08 -5.32
CA ILE A 232 -7.75 25.85 -6.65
C ILE A 232 -7.57 24.33 -6.86
N PRO A 233 -8.07 23.73 -7.96
CA PRO A 233 -7.84 22.32 -8.25
C PRO A 233 -6.35 21.96 -8.30
N ALA A 234 -6.00 20.75 -7.87
CA ALA A 234 -4.60 20.35 -7.70
C ALA A 234 -3.72 20.51 -8.96
N GLU A 235 -4.22 20.14 -10.15
CA GLU A 235 -3.46 20.29 -11.40
C GLU A 235 -3.19 21.77 -11.74
N GLU A 236 -4.15 22.64 -11.43
CA GLU A 236 -4.00 24.09 -11.60
C GLU A 236 -3.00 24.66 -10.59
N ALA A 237 -3.09 24.26 -9.32
CA ALA A 237 -2.16 24.69 -8.28
C ALA A 237 -0.73 24.23 -8.57
N ILE A 238 -0.54 23.02 -9.11
CA ILE A 238 0.75 22.53 -9.61
C ILE A 238 1.27 23.42 -10.73
N ARG A 239 0.43 23.76 -11.72
CA ARG A 239 0.82 24.61 -12.83
C ARG A 239 1.23 26.00 -12.37
N GLN A 240 0.46 26.61 -11.47
CA GLN A 240 0.79 27.93 -10.92
C GLN A 240 2.09 27.92 -10.11
N ALA A 241 2.35 26.86 -9.35
CA ALA A 241 3.53 26.80 -8.47
C ALA A 241 4.84 26.46 -9.19
N THR A 242 4.76 25.73 -10.32
CA THR A 242 5.92 25.21 -11.05
C THR A 242 6.09 25.79 -12.46
N GLY A 243 5.05 26.43 -13.00
CA GLY A 243 4.97 26.86 -14.40
C GLY A 243 4.71 25.74 -15.41
N LEU A 244 4.53 24.49 -14.95
CA LEU A 244 4.40 23.31 -15.81
C LEU A 244 3.15 22.51 -15.48
N THR A 245 2.53 21.91 -16.50
CA THR A 245 1.45 20.95 -16.30
C THR A 245 1.95 19.67 -15.64
N LEU A 246 1.05 18.92 -15.00
CA LEU A 246 1.39 17.62 -14.41
C LEU A 246 1.99 16.66 -15.44
N GLN A 247 1.51 16.68 -16.68
CA GLN A 247 2.01 15.84 -17.77
C GLN A 247 3.45 16.20 -18.16
N GLU A 248 3.76 17.50 -18.26
CA GLU A 248 5.13 17.96 -18.55
C GLU A 248 6.11 17.60 -17.43
N LEU A 249 5.69 17.77 -16.17
CA LEU A 249 6.47 17.36 -15.01
C LEU A 249 6.72 15.84 -15.01
N GLU A 250 5.69 15.04 -15.31
CA GLU A 250 5.80 13.59 -15.38
C GLU A 250 6.80 13.16 -16.46
N VAL A 251 6.78 13.78 -17.64
CA VAL A 251 7.74 13.50 -18.72
C VAL A 251 9.17 13.88 -18.30
N LYS A 252 9.36 15.07 -17.71
CA LYS A 252 10.68 15.53 -17.24
C LYS A 252 11.24 14.62 -16.14
N TRP A 253 10.42 14.25 -15.16
CA TRP A 253 10.78 13.34 -14.09
C TRP A 253 11.22 11.97 -14.61
N ARG A 254 10.43 11.35 -15.49
CA ARG A 254 10.77 10.05 -16.10
C ARG A 254 12.12 10.12 -16.83
N ARG A 255 12.38 11.20 -17.59
CA ARG A 255 13.66 11.42 -18.27
C ARG A 255 14.82 11.57 -17.28
N ARG A 256 14.62 12.21 -16.13
CA ARG A 256 15.65 12.32 -15.06
C ARG A 256 15.97 10.94 -14.48
N LEU A 257 14.96 10.10 -14.24
CA LEU A 257 15.16 8.72 -13.77
C LEU A 257 15.95 7.89 -14.80
N GLU A 258 15.65 8.00 -16.08
CA GLU A 258 16.37 7.29 -17.14
C GLU A 258 17.85 7.68 -17.25
N LYS A 259 18.19 8.95 -17.00
CA LYS A 259 19.58 9.44 -16.98
C LYS A 259 20.35 8.98 -15.75
N GLY A 260 19.68 8.89 -14.59
CA GLY A 260 20.29 8.36 -13.36
C GLY A 260 20.42 6.83 -13.34
N ASP A 261 19.61 6.14 -14.14
CA ASP A 261 19.57 4.67 -14.23
C ASP A 261 20.55 4.18 -15.32
N THR A 262 21.83 4.06 -14.93
CA THR A 262 22.94 3.72 -15.82
C THR A 262 22.77 2.34 -16.48
N TRP A 263 23.45 2.12 -17.62
CA TRP A 263 23.46 0.83 -18.30
C TRP A 263 23.94 -0.33 -17.39
N LEU A 264 24.80 -0.04 -16.41
CA LEU A 264 25.24 -1.00 -15.39
C LEU A 264 24.10 -1.45 -14.46
N ALA A 265 23.22 -0.53 -14.05
CA ALA A 265 22.03 -0.86 -13.25
C ALA A 265 21.01 -1.68 -14.06
N ARG A 266 20.93 -1.44 -15.37
CA ARG A 266 20.11 -2.25 -16.29
C ARG A 266 20.71 -3.65 -16.47
N LEU A 267 22.00 -3.74 -16.72
CA LEU A 267 22.72 -5.01 -16.87
C LEU A 267 22.63 -5.85 -15.59
N SER A 268 22.85 -5.26 -14.42
CA SER A 268 22.76 -5.96 -13.14
C SER A 268 21.36 -6.52 -12.90
N TYR A 269 20.30 -5.78 -13.23
CA TYR A 269 18.92 -6.30 -13.19
C TYR A 269 18.73 -7.51 -14.11
N TYR A 270 19.21 -7.45 -15.37
CA TYR A 270 19.10 -8.59 -16.29
C TYR A 270 19.90 -9.80 -15.83
N LEU A 271 21.10 -9.61 -15.28
CA LEU A 271 21.92 -10.70 -14.74
C LEU A 271 21.28 -11.37 -13.52
N ILE A 272 20.73 -10.57 -12.59
CA ILE A 272 19.99 -11.10 -11.43
C ILE A 272 18.77 -11.89 -11.91
N ARG A 273 17.99 -11.32 -12.85
CA ARG A 273 16.81 -11.98 -13.41
C ARG A 273 17.15 -13.27 -14.13
N PHE A 274 18.21 -13.28 -14.94
CA PHE A 274 18.70 -14.46 -15.64
C PHE A 274 19.13 -15.55 -14.65
N ARG A 275 19.88 -15.17 -13.61
CA ARG A 275 20.27 -16.10 -12.53
C ARG A 275 19.05 -16.71 -11.85
N THR A 276 18.06 -15.92 -11.42
CA THR A 276 16.83 -16.46 -10.82
C THR A 276 16.04 -17.35 -11.77
N SER A 277 16.01 -17.02 -13.07
CA SER A 277 15.36 -17.85 -14.09
C SER A 277 16.09 -19.19 -14.28
N MET A 278 17.42 -19.21 -14.17
CA MET A 278 18.21 -20.45 -14.22
C MET A 278 18.01 -21.28 -12.94
N THR A 279 17.94 -20.67 -11.77
CA THR A 279 17.70 -21.38 -10.50
C THR A 279 16.33 -22.06 -10.48
N GLN A 280 15.30 -21.40 -11.00
CA GLN A 280 13.96 -21.99 -11.13
C GLN A 280 13.95 -23.18 -12.11
N LYS A 281 14.71 -23.07 -13.22
CA LYS A 281 14.82 -24.13 -14.23
C LYS A 281 15.63 -25.34 -13.77
N VAL A 282 16.56 -25.15 -12.83
CA VAL A 282 17.33 -26.25 -12.20
C VAL A 282 16.49 -26.97 -11.14
N GLN A 283 15.65 -26.27 -10.37
CA GLN A 283 14.72 -26.92 -9.44
C GLN A 283 13.64 -27.78 -10.13
N ASP A 284 13.18 -27.39 -11.33
CA ASP A 284 12.27 -28.22 -12.13
C ASP A 284 12.97 -29.44 -12.78
N ILE A 285 14.30 -29.48 -12.81
CA ILE A 285 15.10 -30.61 -13.34
C ILE A 285 15.46 -31.60 -12.21
N ASP A 286 15.49 -31.14 -10.95
CA ASP A 286 15.94 -31.91 -9.78
C ASP A 286 14.79 -32.47 -8.89
N ASP A 287 13.57 -32.63 -9.40
CA ASP A 287 12.50 -33.43 -8.74
C ASP A 287 12.38 -34.83 -9.39
N PRO A 288 13.03 -35.87 -8.83
CA PRO A 288 12.92 -37.24 -9.29
C PRO A 288 11.88 -37.99 -8.46
N THR A 289 10.63 -37.53 -8.43
CA THR A 289 9.52 -38.32 -7.86
C THR A 289 8.26 -38.29 -8.73
N HIS A 290 8.38 -38.76 -9.98
CA HIS A 290 7.26 -39.44 -10.64
C HIS A 290 7.71 -40.68 -11.42
N ASP A 291 7.41 -41.82 -10.80
CA ASP A 291 7.03 -43.12 -11.38
C ASP A 291 8.01 -43.85 -12.32
N THR A 292 8.80 -44.73 -11.74
CA THR A 292 9.11 -46.02 -12.37
C THR A 292 8.13 -47.07 -11.87
N HIS A 293 7.22 -47.55 -12.72
CA HIS A 293 7.08 -48.99 -12.98
C HIS A 293 6.08 -49.29 -14.13
N ASN A 294 6.62 -50.07 -15.08
CA ASN A 294 5.97 -51.02 -15.99
C ASN A 294 5.74 -50.64 -17.49
N LEU A 295 6.77 -51.00 -18.28
CA LEU A 295 6.74 -51.98 -19.40
C LEU A 295 5.82 -51.70 -20.62
N ILE A 296 6.36 -50.96 -21.60
CA ILE A 296 6.57 -51.25 -23.06
C ILE A 296 5.71 -52.38 -23.72
N PRO A 297 5.28 -52.30 -25.01
CA PRO A 297 4.92 -51.15 -25.87
C PRO A 297 3.63 -51.37 -26.71
N SER A 298 3.04 -50.31 -27.26
CA SER A 298 2.47 -50.40 -28.61
C SER A 298 2.66 -49.11 -29.40
N ARG A 299 3.13 -49.31 -30.62
CA ARG A 299 3.56 -48.30 -31.60
C ARG A 299 2.42 -47.35 -31.96
N ARG A 300 2.72 -46.04 -32.00
CA ARG A 300 2.32 -45.22 -33.15
C ARG A 300 3.23 -44.01 -33.31
N TYR A 301 3.90 -43.98 -34.46
CA TYR A 301 4.71 -42.90 -34.97
C TYR A 301 3.85 -41.68 -35.27
N PHE A 302 4.34 -40.48 -34.95
CA PHE A 302 4.03 -39.29 -35.73
C PHE A 302 5.30 -38.45 -35.90
N VAL A 303 5.75 -38.37 -37.15
CA VAL A 303 6.90 -37.60 -37.62
C VAL A 303 6.41 -36.22 -38.11
N LYS A 304 7.24 -35.21 -37.83
CA LYS A 304 7.19 -33.83 -38.36
C LYS A 304 7.07 -33.76 -39.90
N GLY A 305 6.40 -32.73 -40.41
CA GLY A 305 6.78 -32.14 -41.71
C GLY A 305 5.75 -31.25 -42.42
N GLY A 306 6.17 -30.03 -42.78
CA GLY A 306 5.62 -29.19 -43.88
C GLY A 306 4.49 -28.23 -43.51
N ILE A 307 4.38 -26.99 -44.00
CA ILE A 307 4.95 -26.37 -45.19
C ILE A 307 5.10 -24.84 -44.97
N ARG A 308 6.18 -24.28 -45.52
CA ARG A 308 6.39 -22.86 -45.84
C ARG A 308 6.28 -22.77 -47.37
N TRP A 309 5.33 -21.99 -47.90
CA TRP A 309 5.16 -21.80 -49.35
C TRP A 309 5.87 -20.53 -49.83
N ASN A 310 6.65 -20.64 -50.91
CA ASN A 310 6.84 -19.53 -51.84
C ASN A 310 7.31 -20.03 -53.22
N LYS A 311 6.56 -19.63 -54.27
CA LYS A 311 6.97 -19.36 -55.67
C LYS A 311 7.39 -20.57 -56.54
N LEU A 312 7.11 -20.70 -57.85
CA LEU A 312 6.98 -19.71 -58.95
C LEU A 312 6.60 -20.43 -60.30
N LEU A 313 6.06 -19.67 -61.28
CA LEU A 313 6.05 -19.85 -62.78
C LEU A 313 4.99 -20.79 -63.43
N GLU A 314 4.30 -20.52 -64.56
CA GLU A 314 4.31 -19.43 -65.57
C GLU A 314 3.14 -19.56 -66.59
N LYS A 315 2.80 -18.45 -67.30
CA LYS A 315 2.10 -18.29 -68.62
C LYS A 315 0.55 -18.25 -68.74
N GLN A 316 0.00 -17.01 -68.82
CA GLN A 316 -0.75 -16.32 -69.94
C GLN A 316 -1.85 -17.06 -70.78
N PRO A 317 -2.83 -16.41 -71.46
CA PRO A 317 -3.21 -14.97 -71.57
C PRO A 317 -4.74 -14.60 -71.59
N LEU A 318 -5.01 -13.27 -71.64
CA LEU A 318 -6.09 -12.49 -72.32
C LEU A 318 -7.59 -12.48 -71.90
N ASN A 319 -8.05 -11.23 -71.68
CA ASN A 319 -9.30 -10.56 -72.10
C ASN A 319 -10.64 -10.66 -71.32
N ALA A 320 -11.29 -9.47 -71.33
CA ALA A 320 -12.73 -9.16 -71.23
C ALA A 320 -13.38 -9.31 -69.83
N ILE A 321 -14.12 -8.37 -69.24
CA ILE A 321 -14.74 -7.07 -69.62
C ILE A 321 -14.80 -6.21 -68.36
#